data_AF-A0A3M1QVE1-F1
#
_entry.id   AF-A0A3M1QVE1-F1
#
_cell.length_a   1.000
_cell.length_b   1.000
_cell.length_c   1.000
_cell.angle_alpha   90.00
_cell.angle_beta   90.00
_cell.angle_gamma   90.00
#
_symmetry.space_group_name_H-M   'P 1'
#
loop_
_entity.id
_entity.type
_entity.pdbx_description
1 polymer ?
#
loop_
_entity_poly.entity_id
_entity_poly.type
_entity_poly.pdbx_seq_one_letter_code
_entity_poly.pdbx_strand_id
1 'polypeptide(L)'
;GKCRQGYGGAWTVGETGAATLCPFLFHAAYPYFVTLLNGGWFPWVPAGGTVIAQCGNPEGAVELEIGREVREDSTVVFARIRKVRGICPQGYESGQAFAFTMDELPCCPKAAGAFIPYLAFVAQGGELPWKDAEGTPVLCCPDVSCDAVFTIGKDWRCG
;
A
#
# COMPACT_ATOMS: atom_id res chain seq x y z
N GLY A 1 -17.09 -4.93 -16.59
CA GLY A 1 -16.69 -3.76 -17.41
C GLY A 1 -15.19 -3.66 -17.58
N LYS A 2 -14.74 -2.76 -18.46
CA LYS A 2 -13.32 -2.59 -18.80
C LYS A 2 -12.59 -1.76 -17.73
N CYS A 3 -11.46 -2.26 -17.24
CA CYS A 3 -10.53 -1.53 -16.38
C CYS A 3 -10.05 -0.27 -17.11
N ARG A 4 -10.17 0.89 -16.46
CA ARG A 4 -9.75 2.18 -17.04
C ARG A 4 -8.23 2.31 -17.18
N GLN A 5 -7.45 1.52 -16.46
CA GLN A 5 -5.98 1.58 -16.46
C GLN A 5 -5.32 0.51 -17.34
N GLY A 6 -6.09 -0.30 -18.08
CA GLY A 6 -5.56 -1.40 -18.89
C GLY A 6 -5.28 -2.68 -18.08
N TYR A 7 -4.79 -3.71 -18.77
CA TYR A 7 -4.52 -5.06 -18.26
C TYR A 7 -3.18 -5.57 -18.79
N GLY A 8 -2.60 -6.60 -18.14
CA GLY A 8 -1.49 -7.40 -18.71
C GLY A 8 -0.09 -7.13 -18.16
N GLY A 9 0.04 -6.37 -17.07
CA GLY A 9 1.32 -6.19 -16.35
C GLY A 9 1.55 -7.28 -15.31
N ALA A 10 2.83 -7.62 -15.07
CA ALA A 10 3.28 -8.40 -13.93
C ALA A 10 4.27 -7.55 -13.13
N TRP A 11 4.22 -7.64 -11.80
CA TRP A 11 5.04 -6.79 -10.92
C TRP A 11 5.43 -7.54 -9.66
N THR A 12 6.62 -7.25 -9.14
CA THR A 12 7.08 -7.76 -7.86
C THR A 12 6.86 -6.72 -6.76
N VAL A 13 6.47 -7.16 -5.55
CA VAL A 13 6.20 -6.26 -4.40
C VAL A 13 7.41 -5.40 -4.02
N GLY A 14 8.64 -5.80 -4.39
CA GLY A 14 9.87 -5.04 -4.16
C GLY A 14 10.31 -4.09 -5.28
N GLU A 15 9.69 -4.13 -6.46
CA GLU A 15 10.08 -3.31 -7.63
C GLU A 15 9.24 -2.04 -7.79
N THR A 16 8.26 -1.84 -6.91
CA THR A 16 7.34 -0.71 -6.96
C THR A 16 7.92 0.44 -6.17
N GLY A 17 7.76 1.71 -6.56
CA GLY A 17 8.29 2.84 -5.77
C GLY A 17 7.64 2.96 -4.37
N ALA A 18 6.53 2.27 -4.14
CA ALA A 18 5.99 1.96 -2.82
C ALA A 18 6.93 1.10 -1.94
N ALA A 19 8.06 0.63 -2.48
CA ALA A 19 9.11 -0.18 -1.83
C ALA A 19 9.73 0.45 -0.59
N THR A 20 9.44 1.71 -0.28
CA THR A 20 9.92 2.31 0.97
C THR A 20 9.10 1.93 2.19
N LEU A 21 7.82 1.55 2.03
CA LEU A 21 6.96 1.08 3.11
C LEU A 21 6.73 -0.43 3.00
N CYS A 22 6.89 -1.14 4.12
CA CYS A 22 6.53 -2.55 4.17
C CYS A 22 5.00 -2.72 3.99
N PRO A 23 4.52 -3.89 3.53
CA PRO A 23 3.11 -4.08 3.19
C PRO A 23 2.11 -3.71 4.30
N PHE A 24 2.43 -4.00 5.56
CA PHE A 24 1.57 -3.65 6.69
C PHE A 24 1.48 -2.15 6.92
N LEU A 25 2.61 -1.46 6.80
CA LEU A 25 2.70 -0.02 7.00
C LEU A 25 2.05 0.73 5.84
N PHE A 26 2.25 0.23 4.61
CA PHE A 26 1.53 0.69 3.43
C PHE A 26 0.02 0.53 3.60
N HIS A 27 -0.47 -0.66 3.99
CA HIS A 27 -1.91 -0.90 4.13
C HIS A 27 -2.55 0.02 5.19
N ALA A 28 -1.83 0.31 6.29
CA ALA A 28 -2.29 1.26 7.30
C ALA A 28 -2.33 2.71 6.79
N ALA A 29 -1.39 3.10 5.91
CA ALA A 29 -1.28 4.47 5.39
C ALA A 29 -2.14 4.72 4.14
N TYR A 30 -2.41 3.68 3.37
CA TYR A 30 -3.00 3.72 2.03
C TYR A 30 -4.30 4.54 1.93
N PRO A 31 -5.29 4.39 2.84
CA PRO A 31 -6.53 5.18 2.75
C PRO A 31 -6.24 6.69 2.85
N TYR A 32 -5.30 7.08 3.70
CA TYR A 32 -4.90 8.47 3.89
C TYR A 32 -4.19 9.03 2.67
N PHE A 33 -3.29 8.24 2.08
CA PHE A 33 -2.60 8.61 0.85
C PHE A 33 -3.57 8.92 -0.28
N VAL A 34 -4.50 8.00 -0.55
CA VAL A 34 -5.46 8.16 -1.64
C VAL A 34 -6.38 9.35 -1.40
N THR A 35 -6.87 9.55 -0.19
CA THR A 35 -7.71 10.71 0.12
C THR A 35 -6.96 12.03 -0.10
N LEU A 36 -5.74 12.15 0.42
CA LEU A 36 -4.96 13.39 0.33
C LEU A 36 -4.53 13.71 -1.11
N LEU A 37 -4.14 12.69 -1.89
CA LEU A 37 -3.79 12.82 -3.32
C LEU A 37 -4.97 13.28 -4.17
N ASN A 38 -6.19 12.86 -3.82
CA ASN A 38 -7.41 13.26 -4.54
C ASN A 38 -8.00 14.58 -4.01
N GLY A 39 -7.22 15.37 -3.29
CA GLY A 39 -7.65 16.67 -2.76
C GLY A 39 -8.57 16.59 -1.54
N GLY A 40 -8.94 15.38 -1.10
CA GLY A 40 -9.82 15.15 0.04
C GLY A 40 -9.22 15.55 1.39
N TRP A 41 -10.06 15.50 2.42
CA TRP A 41 -9.70 15.90 3.78
C TRP A 41 -10.42 15.05 4.84
N PHE A 42 -9.86 14.99 6.05
CA PHE A 42 -10.40 14.26 7.20
C PHE A 42 -11.00 15.24 8.22
N PRO A 43 -12.32 15.21 8.47
CA PRO A 43 -13.00 16.24 9.28
C PRO A 43 -12.58 16.25 10.76
N TRP A 44 -11.97 15.16 11.26
CA TRP A 44 -11.43 15.09 12.61
C TRP A 44 -10.00 15.62 12.73
N VAL A 45 -9.39 16.07 11.62
CA VAL A 45 -8.04 16.67 11.60
C VAL A 45 -8.17 18.18 11.36
N PRO A 46 -7.50 19.03 12.16
CA PRO A 46 -7.48 20.49 11.92
C PRO A 46 -6.99 20.81 10.51
N ALA A 47 -7.58 21.80 9.85
CA ALA A 47 -7.22 22.18 8.48
C ALA A 47 -5.69 22.36 8.31
N GLY A 48 -5.10 21.66 7.34
CA GLY A 48 -3.65 21.66 7.10
C GLY A 48 -2.83 20.77 8.06
N GLY A 49 -3.49 20.03 8.96
CA GLY A 49 -2.86 19.09 9.88
C GLY A 49 -2.44 17.76 9.25
N THR A 50 -2.02 16.84 10.10
CA THR A 50 -1.57 15.50 9.73
C THR A 50 -2.43 14.44 10.41
N VAL A 51 -2.60 13.31 9.75
CA VAL A 51 -3.21 12.11 10.34
C VAL A 51 -2.15 11.27 11.02
N ILE A 52 -2.48 10.67 12.17
CA ILE A 52 -1.66 9.62 12.76
C ILE A 52 -2.26 8.25 12.42
N ALA A 53 -1.43 7.38 11.86
CA ALA A 53 -1.76 5.98 11.58
C ALA A 53 -0.74 5.05 12.25
N GLN A 54 -1.09 3.79 12.46
CA GLN A 54 -0.19 2.81 13.07
C GLN A 54 -0.25 1.49 12.30
N CYS A 55 0.89 0.83 12.11
CA CYS A 55 0.87 -0.54 11.62
C CYS A 55 0.29 -1.51 12.66
N GLY A 56 -0.28 -2.61 12.18
CA GLY A 56 -0.92 -3.63 13.02
C GLY A 56 0.04 -4.57 13.75
N ASN A 57 1.36 -4.31 13.77
CA ASN A 57 2.31 -5.16 14.47
C ASN A 57 2.21 -4.93 15.99
N PRO A 58 1.81 -5.95 16.79
CA PRO A 58 1.66 -5.80 18.24
C PRO A 58 2.99 -5.68 18.99
N GLU A 59 4.10 -6.21 18.45
CA GLU A 59 5.42 -6.26 19.11
C GLU A 59 6.36 -5.12 18.67
N GLY A 60 6.03 -4.48 17.54
CA GLY A 60 6.88 -3.54 16.82
C GLY A 60 6.07 -2.44 16.16
N ALA A 61 5.23 -1.76 16.95
CA ALA A 61 4.28 -0.77 16.44
C ALA A 61 5.00 0.49 15.93
N VAL A 62 4.81 0.78 14.65
CA VAL A 62 5.30 1.99 13.98
C VAL A 62 4.14 2.97 13.85
N GLU A 63 4.26 4.15 14.46
CA GLU A 63 3.35 5.29 14.28
C GLU A 63 3.83 6.15 13.11
N LEU A 64 2.95 6.39 12.15
CA LEU A 64 3.14 7.29 11.03
C LEU A 64 2.39 8.58 11.25
N GLU A 65 3.03 9.68 10.88
CA GLU A 65 2.42 10.97 10.64
C GLU A 65 2.28 11.16 9.13
N ILE A 66 1.05 11.35 8.66
CA ILE A 66 0.70 11.41 7.25
C ILE A 66 0.12 12.77 6.94
N GLY A 67 0.64 13.44 5.92
CA GLY A 67 0.19 14.77 5.53
C GLY A 67 0.36 15.03 4.04
N ARG A 68 0.01 16.24 3.64
CA ARG A 68 0.29 16.75 2.29
C ARG A 68 0.91 18.12 2.35
N GLU A 69 1.85 18.36 1.45
CA GLU A 69 2.45 19.66 1.18
C GLU A 69 1.96 20.12 -0.20
N VAL A 70 1.31 21.28 -0.25
CA VAL A 70 0.91 21.90 -1.52
C VAL A 70 2.03 22.83 -1.96
N ARG A 71 2.57 22.57 -3.13
CA ARG A 71 3.58 23.38 -3.82
C ARG A 71 2.93 24.12 -4.99
N GLU A 72 3.67 25.02 -5.62
CA GLU A 72 3.15 25.87 -6.70
C GLU A 72 2.62 25.06 -7.90
N ASP A 73 3.24 23.91 -8.20
CA ASP A 73 2.94 23.06 -9.36
C ASP A 73 2.52 21.63 -9.00
N SER A 74 2.55 21.27 -7.71
CA SER A 74 2.45 19.88 -7.28
C SER A 74 1.89 19.74 -5.87
N THR A 75 1.32 18.57 -5.57
CA THR A 75 0.97 18.17 -4.21
C THR A 75 1.78 16.95 -3.84
N VAL A 76 2.55 17.04 -2.77
CA VAL A 76 3.33 15.92 -2.24
C VAL A 76 2.62 15.37 -1.02
N VAL A 77 2.19 14.11 -1.10
CA VAL A 77 1.72 13.39 0.09
C VAL A 77 2.92 12.72 0.73
N PHE A 78 3.04 12.83 2.04
CA PHE A 78 4.17 12.27 2.78
C PHE A 78 3.71 11.41 3.95
N ALA A 79 4.56 10.47 4.34
CA ALA A 79 4.50 9.77 5.62
C ALA A 79 5.83 9.91 6.33
N ARG A 80 5.80 10.26 7.61
CA ARG A 80 6.97 10.33 8.49
C ARG A 80 6.78 9.38 9.66
N ILE A 81 7.78 8.57 9.96
CA ILE A 81 7.78 7.72 11.13
C ILE A 81 7.93 8.63 12.35
N ARG A 82 6.84 8.75 13.12
CA ARG A 82 6.80 9.58 14.32
C ARG A 82 7.44 8.87 15.50
N LYS A 83 7.17 7.56 15.62
CA LYS A 83 7.64 6.74 16.73
C LYS A 83 7.69 5.28 16.33
N VAL A 84 8.67 4.56 16.85
CA VAL A 84 8.74 3.10 16.83
C VAL A 84 8.68 2.59 18.26
N ARG A 85 7.79 1.64 18.54
CA ARG A 85 7.65 0.99 19.84
C ARG A 85 8.07 -0.47 19.70
N GLY A 86 9.00 -0.93 20.52
CA GLY A 86 9.55 -2.28 20.41
C GLY A 86 10.51 -2.43 19.22
N ILE A 87 10.60 -3.63 18.66
CA ILE A 87 11.53 -3.94 17.56
C ILE A 87 10.74 -3.99 16.26
N CYS A 88 11.05 -3.11 15.31
CA CYS A 88 10.52 -3.21 13.95
C CYS A 88 11.39 -4.18 13.13
N PRO A 89 10.85 -5.29 12.60
CA PRO A 89 11.63 -6.23 11.77
C PRO A 89 12.17 -5.61 10.48
N GLN A 90 11.60 -4.48 10.05
CA GLN A 90 11.99 -3.74 8.86
C GLN A 90 13.03 -2.67 9.16
N GLY A 91 13.44 -2.48 10.42
CA GLY A 91 14.49 -1.53 10.80
C GLY A 91 14.10 -0.06 10.66
N TYR A 92 12.80 0.26 10.65
CA TYR A 92 12.33 1.65 10.59
C TYR A 92 12.78 2.46 11.82
N GLU A 93 13.09 3.74 11.59
CA GLU A 93 13.56 4.65 12.63
C GLU A 93 12.69 5.92 12.71
N SER A 94 12.65 6.54 13.90
CA SER A 94 11.90 7.78 14.09
C SER A 94 12.54 8.92 13.30
N GLY A 95 11.71 9.72 12.63
CA GLY A 95 12.13 10.83 11.77
C GLY A 95 12.28 10.45 10.29
N GLN A 96 12.38 9.17 9.96
CA GLN A 96 12.43 8.71 8.57
C GLN A 96 11.14 9.10 7.83
N ALA A 97 11.29 9.66 6.63
CA ALA A 97 10.18 10.21 5.85
C ALA A 97 10.17 9.64 4.43
N PHE A 98 8.96 9.54 3.89
CA PHE A 98 8.68 8.98 2.58
C PHE A 98 7.71 9.91 1.86
N ALA A 99 7.97 10.17 0.59
CA ALA A 99 6.98 10.75 -0.30
C ALA A 99 6.15 9.61 -0.91
N PHE A 100 4.88 9.87 -1.20
CA PHE A 100 4.02 8.94 -1.89
C PHE A 100 3.44 9.59 -3.13
N THR A 101 3.63 8.94 -4.27
CA THR A 101 3.05 9.34 -5.54
C THR A 101 2.26 8.18 -6.17
N MET A 102 1.30 8.52 -7.02
CA MET A 102 0.47 7.52 -7.71
C MET A 102 1.25 6.67 -8.71
N ASP A 103 2.31 7.25 -9.29
CA ASP A 103 3.13 6.61 -10.33
C ASP A 103 4.01 5.49 -9.77
N GLU A 104 4.18 5.43 -8.45
CA GLU A 104 4.95 4.42 -7.74
C GLU A 104 4.17 3.13 -7.48
N LEU A 105 2.86 3.10 -7.76
CA LEU A 105 2.03 1.92 -7.59
C LEU A 105 2.08 1.00 -8.82
N PRO A 106 2.20 -0.33 -8.63
CA PRO A 106 2.20 -1.29 -9.74
C PRO A 106 0.86 -1.35 -10.47
N CYS A 107 -0.22 -0.98 -9.78
CA CYS A 107 -1.59 -1.08 -10.25
C CYS A 107 -2.42 0.06 -9.67
N CYS A 108 -3.72 0.08 -10.01
CA CYS A 108 -4.61 1.11 -9.49
C CYS A 108 -4.59 1.13 -7.95
N PRO A 109 -4.72 2.30 -7.30
CA PRO A 109 -4.71 2.37 -5.84
C PRO A 109 -5.71 1.41 -5.22
N LYS A 110 -6.95 1.35 -5.75
CA LYS A 110 -8.01 0.48 -5.21
C LYS A 110 -7.56 -0.99 -5.18
N ALA A 111 -6.90 -1.45 -6.24
CA ALA A 111 -6.34 -2.79 -6.33
C ALA A 111 -5.17 -2.96 -5.35
N ALA A 112 -4.23 -2.00 -5.31
CA ALA A 112 -3.09 -2.03 -4.40
C ALA A 112 -3.55 -2.15 -2.93
N GLY A 113 -4.49 -1.30 -2.50
CA GLY A 113 -5.05 -1.34 -1.15
C GLY A 113 -5.77 -2.65 -0.80
N ALA A 114 -6.41 -3.29 -1.79
CA ALA A 114 -7.11 -4.55 -1.60
C ALA A 114 -6.17 -5.78 -1.57
N PHE A 115 -5.09 -5.76 -2.35
CA PHE A 115 -4.29 -6.98 -2.61
C PHE A 115 -2.98 -7.04 -1.82
N ILE A 116 -2.42 -5.90 -1.41
CA ILE A 116 -1.16 -5.85 -0.65
C ILE A 116 -1.17 -6.71 0.62
N PRO A 117 -2.25 -6.79 1.42
CA PRO A 117 -2.31 -7.70 2.56
C PRO A 117 -2.14 -9.17 2.17
N TYR A 118 -2.78 -9.60 1.09
CA TYR A 118 -2.70 -10.98 0.60
C TYR A 118 -1.32 -11.29 0.02
N LEU A 119 -0.71 -10.33 -0.69
CA LEU A 119 0.66 -10.43 -1.17
C LEU A 119 1.63 -10.61 0.01
N ALA A 120 1.47 -9.85 1.08
CA ALA A 120 2.29 -9.96 2.29
C ALA A 120 2.13 -11.32 2.99
N PHE A 121 0.90 -11.84 3.05
CA PHE A 121 0.60 -13.15 3.62
C PHE A 121 1.26 -14.28 2.81
N VAL A 122 1.11 -14.25 1.48
CA VAL A 122 1.75 -15.23 0.59
C VAL A 122 3.28 -15.13 0.66
N ALA A 123 3.85 -13.92 0.70
CA ALA A 123 5.29 -13.71 0.85
C ALA A 123 5.85 -14.36 2.13
N GLN A 124 5.09 -14.36 3.21
CA GLN A 124 5.43 -15.02 4.49
C GLN A 124 5.22 -16.55 4.48
N GLY A 125 4.82 -17.14 3.36
CA GLY A 125 4.55 -18.57 3.26
C GLY A 125 3.11 -18.98 3.55
N GLY A 126 2.21 -18.00 3.71
CA GLY A 126 0.79 -18.28 3.80
C GLY A 126 0.21 -18.85 2.50
N GLU A 127 -0.82 -19.69 2.63
CA GLU A 127 -1.58 -20.22 1.51
C GLU A 127 -3.00 -19.66 1.51
N LEU A 128 -3.41 -19.08 0.40
CA LEU A 128 -4.78 -18.57 0.23
C LEU A 128 -5.72 -19.75 -0.12
N PRO A 129 -6.90 -19.83 0.50
CA PRO A 129 -7.81 -20.96 0.31
C PRO A 129 -8.60 -20.90 -1.01
N TRP A 130 -8.68 -19.73 -1.65
CA TRP A 130 -9.35 -19.55 -2.95
C TRP A 130 -8.34 -19.59 -4.09
N LYS A 131 -8.61 -20.42 -5.10
CA LYS A 131 -7.74 -20.70 -6.24
C LYS A 131 -8.58 -20.88 -7.51
N ASP A 132 -7.99 -20.64 -8.68
CA ASP A 132 -8.56 -21.03 -9.97
C ASP A 132 -8.48 -22.55 -10.20
N ALA A 133 -8.92 -23.03 -11.37
CA ALA A 133 -8.93 -24.45 -11.70
C ALA A 133 -7.51 -25.04 -11.76
N GLU A 134 -6.52 -24.20 -12.03
CA GLU A 134 -5.10 -24.50 -12.11
C GLU A 134 -4.40 -24.44 -10.73
N GLY A 135 -5.11 -24.05 -9.67
CA GLY A 135 -4.57 -23.98 -8.31
C GLY A 135 -3.88 -22.66 -7.95
N THR A 136 -4.03 -21.62 -8.78
CA THR A 136 -3.43 -20.30 -8.56
C THR A 136 -4.37 -19.40 -7.77
N PRO A 137 -3.92 -18.75 -6.69
CA PRO A 137 -4.73 -17.75 -6.00
C PRO A 137 -5.16 -16.60 -6.91
N VAL A 138 -6.45 -16.30 -6.92
CA VAL A 138 -7.05 -15.23 -7.71
C VAL A 138 -7.73 -14.18 -6.84
N LEU A 139 -7.65 -12.92 -7.24
CA LEU A 139 -8.31 -11.78 -6.59
C LEU A 139 -9.01 -10.93 -7.62
N CYS A 140 -10.24 -10.53 -7.35
CA CYS A 140 -10.99 -9.63 -8.22
C CYS A 140 -10.78 -8.17 -7.83
N CYS A 141 -10.82 -7.29 -8.82
CA CYS A 141 -10.89 -5.84 -8.59
C CYS A 141 -12.05 -5.52 -7.65
N PRO A 142 -11.83 -4.72 -6.59
CA PRO A 142 -12.92 -4.33 -5.70
C PRO A 142 -13.91 -3.33 -6.34
N ASP A 143 -13.63 -2.86 -7.56
CA ASP A 143 -14.57 -2.02 -8.31
C ASP A 143 -15.61 -2.89 -9.01
N VAL A 144 -16.86 -2.80 -8.56
CA VAL A 144 -18.01 -3.60 -9.07
C VAL A 144 -18.26 -3.45 -10.58
N SER A 145 -17.72 -2.40 -11.20
CA SER A 145 -17.83 -2.17 -12.64
C SER A 145 -16.64 -2.75 -13.44
N CYS A 146 -15.61 -3.26 -12.76
CA CYS A 146 -14.36 -3.73 -13.33
C CYS A 146 -14.22 -5.25 -13.17
N ASP A 147 -14.04 -5.97 -14.28
CA ASP A 147 -13.92 -7.44 -14.24
C ASP A 147 -12.45 -7.89 -14.19
N ALA A 148 -11.55 -7.03 -13.71
CA ALA A 148 -10.13 -7.38 -13.62
C ALA A 148 -9.90 -8.45 -12.56
N VAL A 149 -9.27 -9.56 -12.98
CA VAL A 149 -8.82 -10.64 -12.12
C VAL A 149 -7.29 -10.60 -12.07
N PHE A 150 -6.75 -10.71 -10.88
CA PHE A 150 -5.33 -10.70 -10.57
C PHE A 150 -4.96 -12.07 -10.03
N THR A 151 -3.86 -12.63 -10.49
CA THR A 151 -3.26 -13.81 -9.88
C THR A 151 -2.16 -13.38 -8.92
N ILE A 152 -2.01 -14.12 -7.82
CA ILE A 152 -0.89 -13.95 -6.90
C ILE A 152 -0.14 -15.26 -6.82
N GLY A 153 1.18 -15.20 -6.96
CA GLY A 153 2.07 -16.34 -6.79
C GLY A 153 3.42 -15.91 -6.23
N LYS A 154 4.25 -16.91 -5.94
CA LYS A 154 5.68 -16.71 -5.68
C LYS A 154 6.45 -16.99 -6.97
N ASP A 155 7.04 -15.97 -7.56
CA ASP A 155 8.10 -16.17 -8.56
C ASP A 155 9.41 -16.43 -7.80
N TRP A 156 9.69 -17.70 -7.49
CA TRP A 156 11.01 -18.10 -7.01
C TRP A 156 11.97 -18.17 -8.21
N ARG A 157 12.71 -17.10 -8.49
CA ARG A 157 13.88 -17.18 -9.36
C ARG A 157 15.11 -17.44 -8.50
N CYS A 158 15.51 -18.70 -8.40
CA CYS A 158 16.85 -19.05 -7.96
C CYS A 158 17.81 -18.78 -9.12
N GLY A 159 18.72 -17.84 -8.93
CA GLY A 159 19.86 -17.58 -9.80
C GLY A 159 21.02 -17.11 -8.96
#